data_AF-A0A4P9ZJ15-F1
#
_entry.id   AF-A0A4P9ZJ15-F1
#
_cell.length_a   1.000
_cell.length_b   1.000
_cell.length_c   1.000
_cell.angle_alpha   90.00
_cell.angle_beta   90.00
_cell.angle_gamma   90.00
#
_symmetry.space_group_name_H-M   'P 1'
#
loop_
_entity.id
_entity.type
_entity.pdbx_description
1 polymer ?
#
loop_
_entity_poly.entity_id
_entity_poly.type
_entity_poly.pdbx_seq_one_letter_code
_entity_poly.pdbx_strand_id
1 'polypeptide(L)'
;MDYLNSYNQSINNFMSPLDNPPVMAFLKLFLIVYGSMIAPHLPDYILKWFNFVPFKIFVLFLIVWTSNHDPTVALLIAVGFTVSINVLSGKKAFEAFRGVNTLGV
;
A
#
# COMPACT_ATOMS: atom_id res chain seq x y z
N MET A 1 21.93 37.24 10.76
CA MET A 1 20.59 36.71 11.13
C MET A 1 19.72 36.47 9.89
N ASP A 2 19.99 37.10 8.75
CA ASP A 2 19.18 36.97 7.52
C ASP A 2 19.29 35.60 6.82
N TYR A 3 20.44 34.93 6.91
CA TYR A 3 20.62 33.58 6.34
C TYR A 3 19.70 32.53 6.97
N LEU A 4 19.37 32.70 8.26
CA LEU A 4 18.45 31.81 8.96
C LEU A 4 17.02 32.05 8.49
N ASN A 5 16.64 33.32 8.27
CA ASN A 5 15.30 33.67 7.79
C ASN A 5 15.08 33.22 6.34
N SER A 6 16.08 33.39 5.45
CA SER A 6 15.97 32.91 4.06
C SER A 6 15.91 31.38 3.97
N TYR A 7 16.66 30.68 4.83
CA TYR A 7 16.63 29.22 4.90
C TYR A 7 15.28 28.72 5.44
N ASN A 8 14.77 29.37 6.49
CA ASN A 8 13.48 29.05 7.08
C ASN A 8 12.33 29.27 6.09
N GLN A 9 12.38 30.32 5.28
CA GLN A 9 11.37 30.60 4.25
C GLN A 9 11.42 29.59 3.08
N SER A 10 12.61 29.14 2.67
CA SER A 10 12.75 28.04 1.69
C SER A 10 12.22 26.71 2.22
N ILE A 11 12.48 26.40 3.49
CA ILE A 11 11.96 25.18 4.13
C ILE A 11 10.43 25.25 4.25
N ASN A 12 9.88 26.36 4.71
CA ASN A 12 8.44 26.53 4.84
C ASN A 12 7.71 26.45 3.49
N ASN A 13 8.30 26.96 2.40
CA ASN A 13 7.74 26.83 1.06
C ASN A 13 7.78 25.39 0.53
N PHE A 14 8.77 24.58 0.92
CA PHE A 14 8.85 23.15 0.59
C PHE A 14 7.91 22.29 1.45
N MET A 15 7.75 22.64 2.73
CA MET A 15 6.92 21.91 3.68
C MET A 15 5.43 22.28 3.57
N SER A 16 5.07 23.49 3.16
CA SER A 16 3.67 23.92 2.97
C SER A 16 2.81 22.98 2.11
N PRO A 17 3.27 22.45 0.96
CA PRO A 17 2.50 21.46 0.21
C PRO A 17 2.48 20.07 0.86
N LEU A 18 3.47 19.73 1.69
CA LEU A 18 3.57 18.46 2.44
C LEU A 18 2.74 18.47 3.74
N ASP A 19 2.44 19.64 4.30
CA ASP A 19 1.56 19.80 5.46
C ASP A 19 0.08 19.52 5.12
N ASN A 20 -0.26 19.43 3.83
CA ASN A 20 -1.58 18.99 3.42
C ASN A 20 -1.77 17.50 3.77
N PRO A 21 -2.72 17.15 4.66
CA PRO A 21 -2.96 15.77 5.07
C PRO A 21 -3.10 14.78 3.89
N PRO A 22 -3.79 15.13 2.78
CA PRO A 22 -3.90 14.25 1.61
C PRO A 22 -2.59 14.03 0.85
N VAL A 23 -1.72 15.03 0.76
CA VAL A 23 -0.44 14.93 0.04
C VAL A 23 0.54 14.07 0.83
N MET A 24 0.60 14.29 2.15
CA MET A 24 1.37 13.45 3.06
C MET A 24 0.88 12.00 3.07
N ALA A 25 -0.43 11.78 2.99
CA ALA A 25 -1.04 10.46 2.86
C ALA A 25 -0.58 9.72 1.62
N PHE A 26 -0.68 10.37 0.46
CA PHE A 26 -0.25 9.82 -0.81
C PHE A 26 1.24 9.49 -0.80
N LEU A 27 2.07 10.39 -0.25
CA LEU A 27 3.51 10.19 -0.15
C LEU A 27 3.86 9.02 0.76
N LYS A 28 3.24 8.92 1.95
CA LYS A 28 3.39 7.79 2.87
C LYS A 28 3.00 6.47 2.22
N LEU A 29 1.87 6.46 1.51
CA LEU A 29 1.36 5.29 0.81
C LEU A 29 2.33 4.85 -0.29
N PHE A 30 2.83 5.80 -1.09
CA PHE A 30 3.83 5.52 -2.11
C PHE A 30 5.11 4.94 -1.50
N LEU A 31 5.57 5.49 -0.37
CA LEU A 31 6.76 5.01 0.34
C LEU A 31 6.57 3.63 0.97
N ILE A 32 5.40 3.37 1.55
CA ILE A 32 5.06 2.05 2.13
C ILE A 32 4.99 1.00 1.03
N VAL A 33 4.33 1.30 -0.09
CA VAL A 33 4.25 0.37 -1.22
C VAL A 33 5.64 0.14 -1.82
N TYR A 34 6.39 1.21 -2.06
CA TYR A 34 7.76 1.14 -2.55
C TYR A 34 8.68 0.34 -1.62
N GLY A 35 8.61 0.59 -0.32
CA GLY A 35 9.36 -0.13 0.71
C GLY A 35 8.91 -1.58 0.89
N SER A 36 7.61 -1.86 0.77
CA SER A 36 7.07 -3.22 0.83
C SER A 36 7.52 -4.10 -0.34
N MET A 37 7.79 -3.49 -1.50
CA MET A 37 8.38 -4.18 -2.65
C MET A 37 9.80 -4.71 -2.34
N ILE A 38 10.46 -4.14 -1.32
CA ILE A 38 11.79 -4.56 -0.86
C ILE A 38 11.70 -5.71 0.16
N ALA A 39 10.53 -5.97 0.77
CA ALA A 39 10.32 -7.06 1.73
C ALA A 39 9.85 -8.34 1.00
N PRO A 40 10.73 -9.34 0.84
CA PRO A 40 10.43 -10.55 0.09
C PRO A 40 9.80 -11.61 1.01
N HIS A 41 8.80 -12.32 0.47
CA HIS A 41 8.12 -13.49 1.06
C HIS A 41 7.24 -13.20 2.29
N LEU A 42 5.97 -12.86 2.03
CA LEU A 42 4.92 -12.98 3.05
C LEU A 42 4.87 -14.44 3.55
N PRO A 43 4.98 -14.68 4.88
CA PRO A 43 4.87 -16.02 5.47
C PRO A 43 3.58 -16.73 5.04
N ASP A 44 3.66 -18.04 4.77
CA ASP A 44 2.56 -18.84 4.21
C ASP A 44 1.26 -18.78 5.03
N TYR A 45 1.37 -18.53 6.34
CA TYR A 45 0.21 -18.37 7.21
C TYR A 45 -0.65 -17.16 6.79
N ILE A 46 -0.02 -16.02 6.50
CA ILE A 46 -0.73 -14.78 6.13
C ILE A 46 -1.34 -14.93 4.73
N LEU A 47 -0.65 -15.64 3.82
CA LEU A 47 -1.14 -15.97 2.49
C LEU A 47 -2.46 -16.77 2.52
N LYS A 48 -2.61 -17.68 3.48
CA LYS A 48 -3.85 -18.44 3.65
C LYS A 48 -5.02 -17.51 3.97
N TRP A 49 -4.85 -16.57 4.90
CA TRP A 49 -5.88 -15.60 5.28
C TRP A 49 -6.31 -14.71 4.11
N PHE A 50 -5.35 -14.23 3.31
CA PHE A 50 -5.62 -13.43 2.11
C PHE A 50 -6.32 -14.20 0.97
N ASN A 51 -6.24 -15.54 0.97
CA ASN A 51 -6.97 -16.37 0.02
C ASN A 51 -8.45 -16.59 0.39
N PHE A 52 -8.84 -16.39 1.65
CA PHE A 52 -10.22 -16.54 2.07
C PHE A 52 -11.07 -15.33 1.62
N VAL A 53 -12.09 -15.59 0.80
CA VAL A 53 -13.05 -14.57 0.33
C VAL A 53 -13.73 -13.78 1.47
N PRO A 54 -14.15 -14.40 2.59
CA PRO A 54 -14.75 -13.67 3.71
C PRO A 54 -13.81 -12.64 4.34
N PHE A 55 -12.51 -12.93 4.41
CA PHE A 55 -11.51 -12.00 4.94
C PHE A 55 -11.42 -10.74 4.08
N LYS A 56 -11.49 -10.89 2.74
CA LYS A 56 -11.49 -9.74 1.83
C LYS A 56 -12.69 -8.84 2.05
N ILE A 57 -13.87 -9.43 2.21
CA ILE A 57 -15.13 -8.69 2.46
C ILE A 57 -15.06 -7.97 3.80
N PHE A 58 -14.51 -8.62 4.83
CA PHE A 58 -14.29 -8.01 6.14
C PHE A 58 -13.38 -6.78 6.07
N VAL A 59 -12.26 -6.87 5.33
CA VAL A 59 -11.35 -5.72 5.15
C VAL A 59 -12.02 -4.59 4.36
N LEU A 60 -12.81 -4.90 3.33
CA LEU A 60 -13.60 -3.89 2.62
C LEU A 60 -14.60 -3.18 3.56
N PHE A 61 -15.29 -3.93 4.41
CA PHE A 61 -16.19 -3.34 5.40
C PHE A 61 -15.44 -2.40 6.36
N LEU A 62 -14.24 -2.80 6.80
CA LEU A 62 -13.41 -1.99 7.67
C LEU A 62 -12.92 -0.69 6.99
N ILE A 63 -12.61 -0.74 5.69
CA ILE A 63 -12.26 0.44 4.88
C ILE A 63 -13.44 1.41 4.81
N VAL A 64 -14.64 0.91 4.49
CA VAL A 64 -15.86 1.74 4.38
C VAL A 64 -16.23 2.36 5.73
N TRP A 65 -16.10 1.59 6.81
CA TRP A 65 -16.34 2.08 8.17
C TRP A 65 -15.33 3.17 8.57
N THR A 66 -14.05 2.96 8.28
CA THR A 66 -12.96 3.91 8.58
C THR A 66 -13.04 5.19 7.72
N SER A 67 -13.62 5.11 6.52
CA SER A 67 -13.78 6.23 5.58
C SER A 67 -14.54 7.42 6.16
N ASN A 68 -15.50 7.18 7.07
CA ASN A 68 -16.28 8.26 7.69
C ASN A 68 -15.50 9.04 8.76
N HIS A 69 -14.43 8.48 9.31
CA HIS A 69 -13.67 9.10 10.40
C HIS A 69 -12.39 9.76 9.90
N ASP A 70 -11.62 9.02 9.09
CA ASP A 70 -10.42 9.55 8.45
C ASP A 70 -10.25 8.94 7.04
N PRO A 71 -10.58 9.68 5.97
CA PRO A 71 -10.47 9.18 4.61
C PRO A 71 -9.03 8.84 4.23
N THR A 72 -8.03 9.43 4.90
CA THR A 72 -6.60 9.15 4.70
C THR A 72 -6.26 7.71 5.08
N VAL A 73 -6.70 7.30 6.26
CA VAL A 73 -6.44 5.95 6.79
C VAL A 73 -7.19 4.90 5.99
N ALA A 74 -8.41 5.20 5.57
CA ALA A 74 -9.18 4.34 4.68
C ALA A 74 -8.46 4.11 3.33
N LEU A 75 -7.88 5.17 2.74
CA LEU A 75 -7.14 5.08 1.48
C LEU A 75 -5.85 4.25 1.63
N LEU A 76 -5.13 4.44 2.73
CA LEU A 76 -3.92 3.67 3.07
C LEU A 76 -4.20 2.17 3.13
N ILE A 77 -5.25 1.79 3.86
CA ILE A 77 -5.66 0.39 3.99
C ILE A 77 -6.13 -0.16 2.64
N ALA A 78 -6.90 0.61 1.86
CA ALA A 78 -7.42 0.19 0.56
C ALA A 78 -6.30 -0.11 -0.45
N VAL A 79 -5.31 0.76 -0.58
CA VAL A 79 -4.21 0.54 -1.52
C VAL A 79 -3.29 -0.57 -1.04
N GLY A 80 -2.92 -0.61 0.25
CA GLY A 80 -2.10 -1.68 0.80
C GLY A 80 -2.73 -3.06 0.61
N PHE A 81 -4.05 -3.15 0.83
CA PHE A 81 -4.82 -4.37 0.60
C PHE A 81 -4.89 -4.77 -0.89
N THR A 82 -5.12 -3.80 -1.76
CA THR A 82 -5.17 -4.00 -3.22
C THR A 82 -3.83 -4.51 -3.76
N VAL A 83 -2.72 -3.89 -3.37
CA VAL A 83 -1.37 -4.30 -3.75
C VAL A 83 -1.09 -5.72 -3.25
N SER A 84 -1.44 -6.03 -1.99
CA SER A 84 -1.27 -7.37 -1.41
C SER A 84 -2.01 -8.46 -2.20
N ILE A 85 -3.26 -8.20 -2.60
CA ILE A 85 -4.03 -9.13 -3.44
C ILE A 85 -3.43 -9.24 -4.85
N ASN A 86 -2.97 -8.13 -5.42
CA ASN A 86 -2.43 -8.10 -6.77
C ASN A 86 -1.15 -8.95 -6.86
N VAL A 87 -0.24 -8.80 -5.89
CA VAL A 87 0.97 -9.63 -5.77
C VAL A 87 0.62 -11.10 -5.61
N LEU A 88 -0.34 -11.43 -4.74
CA LEU A 88 -0.76 -12.82 -4.52
C LEU A 88 -1.39 -13.45 -5.79
N SER A 89 -2.20 -12.67 -6.51
CA SER A 89 -2.81 -13.10 -7.77
C SER A 89 -1.76 -13.31 -8.85
N GLY A 90 -0.76 -12.42 -8.94
CA GLY A 90 0.36 -12.56 -9.85
C GLY A 90 1.18 -13.82 -9.61
N LYS A 91 1.48 -14.16 -8.34
CA LYS A 91 2.17 -15.40 -7.97
C LYS A 91 1.39 -16.64 -8.42
N LYS A 92 0.08 -16.68 -8.15
CA LYS A 92 -0.79 -17.79 -8.55
C LYS A 92 -0.88 -17.96 -10.06
N ALA A 93 -1.02 -16.87 -10.81
CA ALA A 93 -1.03 -16.90 -12.26
C ALA A 93 0.30 -17.46 -12.80
N PHE A 94 1.42 -16.97 -12.28
CA PHE A 94 2.75 -17.46 -12.65
C PHE A 94 2.96 -18.95 -12.32
N GLU A 95 2.52 -19.41 -11.14
CA GLU A 95 2.53 -20.83 -10.77
C GLU A 95 1.69 -21.69 -11.73
N ALA A 96 0.51 -21.22 -12.14
CA ALA A 96 -0.34 -21.92 -13.11
C ALA A 96 0.35 -22.03 -14.49
N PHE A 97 1.03 -20.98 -14.96
CA PHE A 97 1.82 -21.03 -16.20
C PHE A 97 3.01 -21.99 -16.10
N ARG A 98 3.68 -22.05 -14.94
CA ARG A 98 4.77 -23.02 -14.71
C ARG A 98 4.26 -24.47 -14.74
N GLY A 99 3.11 -24.75 -14.13
CA GLY A 99 2.51 -26.09 -14.13
C GLY A 99 2.04 -26.58 -15.50
N VAL A 100 1.62 -25.68 -16.40
CA VAL A 100 1.27 -26.03 -17.78
C VAL A 100 2.50 -26.42 -18.60
N ASN A 101 3.64 -25.75 -18.39
CA ASN A 101 4.87 -26.01 -19.14
C ASN A 101 5.61 -27.29 -18.70
N THR A 102 5.22 -27.91 -17.58
CA THR A 102 5.78 -29.19 -17.12
C THR A 102 4.98 -30.42 -17.56
N LEU A 103 3.84 -30.23 -18.24
CA LEU A 103 3.00 -31.32 -18.79
C LEU A 103 3.04 -31.36 -20.32
N GLY A 104 3.89 -30.55 -20.96
CA GLY A 104 3.93 -30.30 -22.40
C GLY A 104 5.28 -30.58 -23.06
N VAL A 105 6.11 -31.46 -22.48
CA VAL A 105 7.25 -32.14 -23.14
C VAL A 105 7.36 -33.57 -22.61
#